data_AF-A0A812SJS1-F1
#
_entry.id   AF-A0A812SJS1-F1
#
_cell.length_a   1.000
_cell.length_b   1.000
_cell.length_c   1.000
_cell.angle_alpha   90.00
_cell.angle_beta   90.00
_cell.angle_gamma   90.00
#
_symmetry.space_group_name_H-M   'P 1'
#
loop_
_entity.id
_entity.type
_entity.pdbx_description
1 polymer ?
#
loop_
_entity_poly.entity_id
_entity_poly.type
_entity_poly.pdbx_seq_one_letter_code
_entity_poly.pdbx_strand_id
1 'polypeptide(L)'
;MLQVRMLSGEVVARHTAQELEELGDVRSLKRHLSQFHGVGTRFRQRLFLHSEMLEDRVKLESSMDLNLVLLPLAEVSQSQADDLVAAAEWGSVAEVESMLQLPQDPDLLDSHGRAALIYASYEGHLETVHLLLEAAANKDVADDDGYTALNSASGEGHVEIVSLLLEAGAKKDVADANGCTALNSASHAGHVEIVRLLLEAGARKDVADILTKLDNTHRPPDFRCQEQMCRMALGTALNNAFREGHAEIVRLLLEAGADKEMVGPGTQL
;
A
#
# COMPACT_ATOMS: atom_id res chain seq x y z
N MET A 1 -33.54 12.42 -12.42
CA MET A 1 -32.06 12.56 -12.51
C MET A 1 -31.59 12.79 -11.09
N LEU A 2 -30.74 11.91 -10.57
CA LEU A 2 -30.19 12.05 -9.22
C LEU A 2 -29.16 13.18 -9.24
N GLN A 3 -29.18 14.02 -8.21
CA GLN A 3 -28.21 15.11 -8.06
C GLN A 3 -27.48 14.93 -6.73
N VAL A 4 -26.15 15.09 -6.76
CA VAL A 4 -25.32 15.13 -5.57
C VAL A 4 -24.79 16.54 -5.43
N ARG A 5 -25.03 17.17 -4.27
CA ARG A 5 -24.61 18.54 -4.00
C ARG A 5 -23.85 18.64 -2.69
N MET A 6 -22.89 19.54 -2.62
CA MET A 6 -22.29 19.95 -1.35
C MET A 6 -23.30 20.76 -0.54
N LEU A 7 -23.09 20.88 0.78
CA LEU A 7 -23.88 21.77 1.63
C LEU A 7 -23.81 23.26 1.20
N SER A 8 -22.78 23.64 0.45
CA SER A 8 -22.69 24.97 -0.19
C SER A 8 -23.71 25.19 -1.31
N GLY A 9 -24.41 24.13 -1.76
CA GLY A 9 -25.32 24.14 -2.91
C GLY A 9 -24.64 23.83 -4.24
N GLU A 10 -23.32 23.68 -4.25
CA GLU A 10 -22.55 23.29 -5.43
C GLU A 10 -22.92 21.88 -5.89
N VAL A 11 -23.24 21.71 -7.16
CA VAL A 11 -23.57 20.40 -7.73
C VAL A 11 -22.28 19.68 -8.10
N VAL A 12 -22.00 18.58 -7.39
CA VAL A 12 -20.81 17.74 -7.58
C VAL A 12 -20.99 16.81 -8.77
N ALA A 13 -22.15 16.13 -8.83
CA ALA A 13 -22.46 15.17 -9.87
C ALA A 13 -23.95 15.14 -10.20
N ARG A 14 -24.27 14.77 -11.42
CA ARG A 14 -25.63 14.49 -11.89
C ARG A 14 -25.63 13.13 -12.56
N HIS A 15 -26.54 12.26 -12.13
CA HIS A 15 -26.66 10.92 -12.68
C HIS A 15 -28.03 10.68 -13.30
N THR A 16 -28.03 10.15 -14.51
CA THR A 16 -29.24 9.70 -15.22
C THR A 16 -29.74 8.37 -14.66
N ALA A 17 -30.98 7.97 -14.99
CA ALA A 17 -31.51 6.69 -14.53
C ALA A 17 -30.67 5.49 -15.00
N GLN A 18 -30.10 5.57 -16.20
CA GLN A 18 -29.25 4.52 -16.76
C GLN A 18 -27.93 4.36 -16.00
N GLU A 19 -27.27 5.47 -15.66
CA GLU A 19 -26.02 5.46 -14.86
C GLU A 19 -26.28 4.94 -13.42
N LEU A 20 -27.48 5.14 -12.88
CA LEU A 20 -27.85 4.61 -11.56
C LEU A 20 -28.07 3.10 -11.56
N GLU A 21 -28.50 2.51 -12.69
CA GLU A 21 -28.56 1.05 -12.83
C GLU A 21 -27.16 0.42 -12.81
N GLU A 22 -26.16 1.13 -13.35
CA GLU A 22 -24.76 0.69 -13.32
C GLU A 22 -24.12 0.85 -11.93
N LEU A 23 -24.42 1.95 -11.22
CA LEU A 23 -23.91 2.18 -9.86
C LEU A 23 -24.60 1.29 -8.82
N GLY A 24 -25.92 1.13 -8.90
CA GLY A 24 -26.72 0.26 -8.01
C GLY A 24 -26.92 0.78 -6.59
N ASP A 25 -25.84 1.02 -5.84
CA ASP A 25 -25.86 1.35 -4.41
C ASP A 25 -25.05 2.61 -4.03
N VAL A 26 -25.31 3.10 -2.82
CA VAL A 26 -24.63 4.27 -2.25
C VAL A 26 -23.12 4.05 -2.15
N ARG A 27 -22.67 2.84 -1.85
CA ARG A 27 -21.23 2.49 -1.80
C ARG A 27 -20.54 2.77 -3.13
N SER A 28 -21.13 2.31 -4.23
CA SER A 28 -20.57 2.46 -5.58
C SER A 28 -20.65 3.90 -6.04
N LEU A 29 -21.72 4.63 -5.69
CA LEU A 29 -21.77 6.07 -5.89
C LEU A 29 -20.65 6.80 -5.13
N LYS A 30 -20.40 6.47 -3.86
CA LYS A 30 -19.30 7.10 -3.10
C LYS A 30 -17.93 6.82 -3.73
N ARG A 31 -17.69 5.60 -4.23
CA ARG A 31 -16.48 5.29 -5.01
C ARG A 31 -16.41 6.13 -6.28
N HIS A 32 -17.48 6.19 -7.04
CA HIS A 32 -17.52 7.00 -8.27
C HIS A 32 -17.25 8.49 -7.97
N LEU A 33 -17.83 9.02 -6.89
CA LEU A 33 -17.61 10.38 -6.43
C LEU A 33 -16.16 10.65 -6.02
N SER A 34 -15.43 9.65 -5.49
CA SER A 34 -14.02 9.83 -5.11
C SER A 34 -13.08 10.07 -6.29
N GLN A 35 -13.51 9.78 -7.52
CA GLN A 35 -12.76 10.10 -8.75
C GLN A 35 -12.83 11.60 -9.09
N PHE A 36 -13.77 12.35 -8.51
CA PHE A 36 -13.90 13.78 -8.73
C PHE A 36 -12.98 14.56 -7.78
N HIS A 37 -12.31 15.56 -8.35
CA HIS A 37 -11.35 16.37 -7.61
C HIS A 37 -12.02 17.08 -6.41
N GLY A 38 -11.44 16.92 -5.21
CA GLY A 38 -11.88 17.60 -3.99
C GLY A 38 -12.98 16.88 -3.19
N VAL A 39 -13.52 15.76 -3.68
CA VAL A 39 -14.60 15.00 -3.03
C VAL A 39 -14.10 14.00 -1.98
N GLY A 40 -12.79 13.75 -1.92
CA GLY A 40 -12.18 12.85 -0.94
C GLY A 40 -12.59 11.39 -1.13
N THR A 41 -12.03 10.50 -0.31
CA THR A 41 -12.27 9.05 -0.41
C THR A 41 -13.69 8.69 0.03
N ARG A 42 -14.17 7.51 -0.35
CA ARG A 42 -15.53 7.04 -0.01
C ARG A 42 -15.81 7.06 1.50
N PHE A 43 -14.78 6.82 2.30
CA PHE A 43 -14.84 6.79 3.76
C PHE A 43 -15.05 8.18 4.37
N ARG A 44 -14.60 9.22 3.67
CA ARG A 44 -14.79 10.63 4.06
C ARG A 44 -16.13 11.20 3.61
N GLN A 45 -16.88 10.47 2.79
CA GLN A 45 -18.13 10.92 2.21
C GLN A 45 -19.33 10.46 3.05
N ARG A 46 -20.20 11.42 3.41
CA ARG A 46 -21.50 11.19 4.04
C ARG A 46 -22.60 11.75 3.15
N LEU A 47 -23.47 10.87 2.67
CA LEU A 47 -24.59 11.23 1.80
C LEU A 47 -25.87 11.27 2.62
N PHE A 48 -26.62 12.35 2.45
CA PHE A 48 -27.87 12.60 3.16
C PHE A 48 -29.02 12.78 2.18
N LEU A 49 -30.15 12.14 2.49
CA LEU A 49 -31.43 12.33 1.81
C LEU A 49 -32.42 12.92 2.82
N HIS A 50 -32.95 14.11 2.57
CA HIS A 50 -33.90 14.79 3.48
C HIS A 50 -33.46 14.88 4.96
N SER A 51 -32.15 14.97 5.22
CA SER A 51 -31.50 14.98 6.56
C SER A 51 -31.25 13.61 7.20
N GLU A 52 -31.57 12.51 6.54
CA GLU A 52 -31.20 11.17 6.98
C GLU A 52 -29.88 10.73 6.31
N MET A 53 -28.94 10.21 7.10
CA MET A 53 -27.67 9.67 6.59
C MET A 53 -27.93 8.32 5.92
N LEU A 54 -27.51 8.18 4.66
CA LEU A 54 -27.66 6.93 3.93
C LEU A 54 -26.53 5.95 4.25
N GLU A 55 -26.91 4.70 4.53
CA GLU A 55 -25.99 3.58 4.63
C GLU A 55 -25.48 3.16 3.24
N ASP A 56 -24.30 2.54 3.21
CA ASP A 56 -23.63 2.11 1.97
C ASP A 56 -24.45 1.13 1.12
N ARG A 57 -25.38 0.37 1.73
CA ARG A 57 -26.21 -0.66 1.07
C ARG A 57 -27.51 -0.13 0.47
N VAL A 58 -27.85 1.14 0.69
CA VAL A 58 -29.09 1.72 0.17
C VAL A 58 -29.03 1.81 -1.35
N LYS A 59 -30.11 1.39 -2.02
CA LYS A 59 -30.23 1.49 -3.48
C LYS A 59 -30.53 2.92 -3.90
N LEU A 60 -29.95 3.34 -5.01
CA LEU A 60 -30.13 4.69 -5.53
C LEU A 60 -31.39 4.78 -6.40
N GLU A 61 -32.14 5.88 -6.26
CA GLU A 61 -33.30 6.17 -7.10
C GLU A 61 -33.11 7.48 -7.86
N SER A 62 -33.63 7.54 -9.09
CA SER A 62 -33.45 8.68 -9.98
C SER A 62 -34.12 9.99 -9.50
N SER A 63 -34.95 9.92 -8.46
CA SER A 63 -35.64 11.06 -7.83
C SER A 63 -34.89 11.66 -6.64
N MET A 64 -33.81 11.01 -6.17
CA MET A 64 -33.08 11.45 -4.98
C MET A 64 -32.28 12.74 -5.25
N ASP A 65 -32.36 13.70 -4.33
CA ASP A 65 -31.47 14.87 -4.25
C ASP A 65 -30.61 14.70 -2.99
N LEU A 66 -29.35 14.37 -3.18
CA LEU A 66 -28.42 13.96 -2.12
C LEU A 66 -27.51 15.12 -1.73
N ASN A 67 -27.39 15.34 -0.42
CA ASN A 67 -26.39 16.25 0.13
C ASN A 67 -25.15 15.46 0.54
N LEU A 68 -24.00 15.86 0.03
CA LEU A 68 -22.70 15.33 0.37
C LEU A 68 -22.02 16.20 1.43
N VAL A 69 -21.59 15.54 2.50
CA VAL A 69 -20.78 16.11 3.57
C VAL A 69 -19.45 15.38 3.62
N LEU A 70 -18.36 16.14 3.57
CA LEU A 70 -17.01 15.61 3.70
C LEU A 70 -16.56 15.69 5.15
N LEU A 71 -16.18 14.55 5.72
CA LEU A 71 -15.65 14.50 7.08
C LEU A 71 -14.16 14.91 7.10
N PRO A 72 -13.77 15.85 7.98
CA PRO A 72 -12.37 16.08 8.28
C PRO A 72 -11.80 14.88 9.04
N LEU A 73 -10.48 14.74 9.01
CA LEU A 73 -9.79 13.81 9.92
C LEU A 73 -9.86 14.38 11.34
N ALA A 74 -10.08 13.50 12.31
CA ALA A 74 -10.12 13.80 13.73
C ALA A 74 -8.88 13.23 14.42
N GLU A 75 -8.46 13.87 15.50
CA GLU A 75 -7.46 13.30 16.39
C GLU A 75 -8.01 12.03 17.03
N VAL A 76 -7.29 10.94 16.88
CA VAL A 76 -7.61 9.65 17.51
C VAL A 76 -6.58 9.31 18.58
N SER A 77 -6.99 8.47 19.53
CA SER A 77 -6.09 7.98 20.57
C SER A 77 -5.13 6.93 20.03
N GLN A 78 -3.97 6.75 20.71
CA GLN A 78 -3.02 5.68 20.37
C GLN A 78 -3.67 4.29 20.37
N SER A 79 -4.60 4.03 21.30
CA SER A 79 -5.34 2.76 21.34
C SER A 79 -6.12 2.50 20.05
N GLN A 80 -6.71 3.53 19.43
CA GLN A 80 -7.45 3.38 18.18
C GLN A 80 -6.52 3.13 16.99
N ALA A 81 -5.32 3.74 17.01
CA ALA A 81 -4.28 3.45 16.03
C ALA A 81 -3.82 1.99 16.15
N ASP A 82 -3.52 1.54 17.38
CA ASP A 82 -3.12 0.17 17.69
C ASP A 82 -4.22 -0.83 17.30
N ASP A 83 -5.50 -0.51 17.56
CA ASP A 83 -6.65 -1.35 17.19
C ASP A 83 -6.80 -1.50 15.67
N LEU A 84 -6.61 -0.41 14.90
CA LEU A 84 -6.64 -0.45 13.43
C LEU A 84 -5.51 -1.32 12.88
N VAL A 85 -4.31 -1.14 13.43
CA VAL A 85 -3.12 -1.90 13.04
C VAL A 85 -3.29 -3.38 13.36
N ALA A 86 -3.77 -3.72 14.57
CA ALA A 86 -4.05 -5.10 14.95
C ALA A 86 -5.12 -5.72 14.04
N ALA A 87 -6.23 -5.03 13.77
CA ALA A 87 -7.25 -5.53 12.86
C ALA A 87 -6.69 -5.79 11.45
N ALA A 88 -5.74 -4.96 10.99
CA ALA A 88 -5.06 -5.14 9.72
C ALA A 88 -4.09 -6.33 9.71
N GLU A 89 -3.34 -6.54 10.79
CA GLU A 89 -2.44 -7.69 11.02
C GLU A 89 -3.22 -9.02 11.01
N TRP A 90 -4.38 -9.07 11.66
CA TRP A 90 -5.23 -10.28 11.70
C TRP A 90 -6.09 -10.48 10.45
N GLY A 91 -6.11 -9.52 9.52
CA GLY A 91 -6.92 -9.60 8.30
C GLY A 91 -8.43 -9.42 8.55
N SER A 92 -8.81 -8.75 9.64
CA SER A 92 -10.21 -8.47 10.00
C SER A 92 -10.83 -7.39 9.11
N VAL A 93 -11.12 -7.72 7.85
CA VAL A 93 -11.67 -6.81 6.83
C VAL A 93 -12.87 -5.99 7.32
N ALA A 94 -13.80 -6.62 8.04
CA ALA A 94 -14.99 -5.94 8.54
C ALA A 94 -14.69 -4.92 9.66
N GLU A 95 -13.72 -5.22 10.51
CA GLU A 95 -13.28 -4.31 11.58
C GLU A 95 -12.52 -3.14 10.98
N VAL A 96 -11.61 -3.41 10.04
CA VAL A 96 -10.89 -2.36 9.30
C VAL A 96 -11.88 -1.47 8.54
N GLU A 97 -12.85 -2.03 7.82
CA GLU A 97 -13.89 -1.24 7.15
C GLU A 97 -14.68 -0.38 8.15
N SER A 98 -15.10 -0.94 9.28
CA SER A 98 -15.85 -0.20 10.31
C SER A 98 -15.03 0.94 10.92
N MET A 99 -13.75 0.72 11.18
CA MET A 99 -12.84 1.71 11.74
C MET A 99 -12.55 2.83 10.72
N LEU A 100 -12.31 2.49 9.45
CA LEU A 100 -12.11 3.48 8.38
C LEU A 100 -13.35 4.32 8.08
N GLN A 101 -14.55 3.86 8.44
CA GLN A 101 -15.76 4.70 8.38
C GLN A 101 -15.76 5.80 9.45
N LEU A 102 -14.92 5.71 10.48
CA LEU A 102 -14.71 6.81 11.41
C LEU A 102 -13.79 7.87 10.77
N PRO A 103 -13.85 9.13 11.23
CA PRO A 103 -12.99 10.21 10.72
C PRO A 103 -11.54 10.06 11.22
N GLN A 104 -10.93 8.91 10.98
CA GLN A 104 -9.56 8.60 11.39
C GLN A 104 -8.63 8.59 10.17
N ASP A 105 -7.37 8.93 10.40
CA ASP A 105 -6.33 8.84 9.38
C ASP A 105 -5.99 7.36 9.13
N PRO A 106 -5.98 6.85 7.89
CA PRO A 106 -5.53 5.49 7.61
C PRO A 106 -4.02 5.28 7.84
N ASP A 107 -3.23 6.35 7.93
CA ASP A 107 -1.77 6.30 8.06
C ASP A 107 -1.29 6.35 9.51
N LEU A 108 -2.19 6.09 10.46
CA LEU A 108 -1.85 6.01 11.86
C LEU A 108 -0.80 4.92 12.10
N LEU A 109 0.18 5.28 12.94
CA LEU A 109 1.24 4.38 13.36
C LEU A 109 0.90 3.79 14.71
N ASP A 110 1.13 2.50 14.87
CA ASP A 110 1.07 1.85 16.18
C ASP A 110 2.21 2.34 17.10
N SER A 111 2.21 1.84 18.33
CA SER A 111 3.30 2.08 19.30
C SER A 111 4.71 1.67 18.85
N HIS A 112 4.85 0.95 17.73
CA HIS A 112 6.12 0.54 17.12
C HIS A 112 6.45 1.34 15.84
N GLY A 113 5.71 2.40 15.54
CA GLY A 113 5.95 3.23 14.36
C GLY A 113 5.48 2.59 13.04
N ARG A 114 4.61 1.58 13.09
CA ARG A 114 4.17 0.81 11.91
C ARG A 114 2.73 1.12 11.53
N ALA A 115 2.51 1.35 10.24
CA ALA A 115 1.19 1.58 9.68
C ALA A 115 0.44 0.27 9.40
N ALA A 116 -0.90 0.32 9.45
CA ALA A 116 -1.77 -0.83 9.16
C ALA A 116 -1.49 -1.46 7.79
N LEU A 117 -1.16 -0.64 6.79
CA LEU A 117 -0.85 -1.09 5.44
C LEU A 117 0.40 -1.99 5.38
N ILE A 118 1.41 -1.74 6.23
CA ILE A 118 2.63 -2.55 6.29
C ILE A 118 2.30 -3.95 6.80
N TYR A 119 1.56 -4.07 7.90
CA TYR A 119 1.19 -5.37 8.47
C TYR A 119 0.26 -6.16 7.56
N ALA A 120 -0.79 -5.54 7.00
CA ALA A 120 -1.68 -6.21 6.06
C ALA A 120 -0.91 -6.74 4.82
N SER A 121 0.11 -5.99 4.38
CA SER A 121 0.96 -6.39 3.24
C SER A 121 1.96 -7.49 3.60
N TYR A 122 2.47 -7.50 4.84
CA TYR A 122 3.36 -8.55 5.35
C TYR A 122 2.60 -9.87 5.53
N GLU A 123 1.42 -9.83 6.13
CA GLU A 123 0.60 -11.03 6.41
C GLU A 123 -0.19 -11.56 5.20
N GLY A 124 -0.23 -10.81 4.09
CA GLY A 124 -0.86 -11.27 2.85
C GLY A 124 -2.36 -11.00 2.75
N HIS A 125 -2.89 -10.06 3.53
CA HIS A 125 -4.33 -9.76 3.56
C HIS A 125 -4.74 -8.80 2.44
N LEU A 126 -4.86 -9.32 1.22
CA LEU A 126 -5.15 -8.56 -0.01
C LEU A 126 -6.38 -7.63 0.13
N GLU A 127 -7.50 -8.14 0.64
CA GLU A 127 -8.74 -7.37 0.78
C GLU A 127 -8.55 -6.18 1.74
N THR A 128 -7.78 -6.37 2.82
CA THR A 128 -7.43 -5.32 3.79
C THR A 128 -6.53 -4.26 3.14
N VAL A 129 -5.51 -4.67 2.39
CA VAL A 129 -4.65 -3.74 1.63
C VAL A 129 -5.50 -2.91 0.67
N HIS A 130 -6.41 -3.55 -0.07
CA HIS A 130 -7.30 -2.87 -1.00
C HIS A 130 -8.17 -1.83 -0.29
N LEU A 131 -8.77 -2.17 0.87
CA LEU A 131 -9.56 -1.22 1.66
C LEU A 131 -8.74 -0.03 2.17
N LEU A 132 -7.52 -0.28 2.66
CA LEU A 132 -6.62 0.78 3.14
C LEU A 132 -6.22 1.73 2.00
N LEU A 133 -5.90 1.20 0.81
CA LEU A 133 -5.62 2.02 -0.37
C LEU A 133 -6.86 2.79 -0.85
N GLU A 134 -8.05 2.20 -0.79
CA GLU A 134 -9.33 2.88 -1.07
C GLU A 134 -9.61 4.02 -0.06
N ALA A 135 -9.11 3.89 1.17
CA ALA A 135 -9.10 4.95 2.18
C ALA A 135 -8.01 6.01 1.97
N ALA A 136 -7.21 5.88 0.90
CA ALA A 136 -6.06 6.72 0.58
C ALA A 136 -4.92 6.64 1.59
N ALA A 137 -4.70 5.45 2.16
CA ALA A 137 -3.47 5.17 2.90
C ALA A 137 -2.23 5.48 2.04
N ASN A 138 -1.24 6.11 2.64
CA ASN A 138 0.06 6.36 2.06
C ASN A 138 0.83 5.04 1.89
N LYS A 139 0.75 4.51 0.68
CA LYS A 139 1.52 3.34 0.20
C LYS A 139 3.04 3.43 0.34
N ASP A 140 3.60 4.62 0.52
CA ASP A 140 5.05 4.84 0.70
C ASP A 140 5.43 5.06 2.16
N VAL A 141 4.51 4.86 3.11
CA VAL A 141 4.84 4.89 4.54
C VAL A 141 5.90 3.83 4.83
N ALA A 142 6.91 4.23 5.59
CA ALA A 142 7.99 3.38 6.01
C ALA A 142 8.00 3.32 7.54
N ASP A 143 8.28 2.15 8.09
CA ASP A 143 8.51 2.02 9.52
C ASP A 143 9.88 2.56 9.95
N ASP A 144 10.19 2.46 11.24
CA ASP A 144 11.45 2.94 11.82
C ASP A 144 12.70 2.28 11.19
N ASP A 145 12.55 1.08 10.62
CA ASP A 145 13.61 0.36 9.91
C ASP A 145 13.64 0.67 8.40
N GLY A 146 12.71 1.49 7.91
CA GLY A 146 12.59 1.88 6.50
C GLY A 146 11.83 0.87 5.63
N TYR A 147 11.16 -0.11 6.21
CA TYR A 147 10.32 -1.06 5.47
C TYR A 147 9.01 -0.42 5.06
N THR A 148 8.70 -0.51 3.76
CA THR A 148 7.41 -0.14 3.20
C THR A 148 6.52 -1.36 3.02
N ALA A 149 5.23 -1.15 2.81
CA ALA A 149 4.28 -2.19 2.41
C ALA A 149 4.77 -3.02 1.21
N LEU A 150 5.39 -2.37 0.22
CA LEU A 150 5.94 -3.05 -0.96
C LEU A 150 7.16 -3.91 -0.62
N ASN A 151 8.03 -3.46 0.28
CA ASN A 151 9.18 -4.25 0.74
C ASN A 151 8.70 -5.51 1.47
N SER A 152 7.72 -5.37 2.37
CA SER A 152 7.16 -6.49 3.14
C SER A 152 6.47 -7.51 2.25
N ALA A 153 5.54 -7.09 1.38
CA ALA A 153 4.86 -8.00 0.45
C ALA A 153 5.83 -8.70 -0.51
N SER A 154 6.89 -7.99 -0.94
CA SER A 154 7.90 -8.54 -1.84
C SER A 154 8.81 -9.58 -1.18
N GLY A 155 9.10 -9.44 0.12
CA GLY A 155 9.86 -10.43 0.89
C GLY A 155 9.04 -11.69 1.19
N GLU A 156 7.76 -11.52 1.52
CA GLU A 156 6.87 -12.62 1.90
C GLU A 156 6.24 -13.36 0.71
N GLY A 157 6.32 -12.81 -0.51
CA GLY A 157 5.89 -13.52 -1.72
C GLY A 157 4.43 -13.24 -2.14
N HIS A 158 3.83 -12.16 -1.64
CA HIS A 158 2.44 -11.80 -1.92
C HIS A 158 2.29 -11.07 -3.26
N VAL A 159 2.32 -11.83 -4.36
CA VAL A 159 2.30 -11.32 -5.75
C VAL A 159 1.14 -10.34 -6.01
N GLU A 160 -0.07 -10.70 -5.59
CA GLU A 160 -1.28 -9.90 -5.84
C GLU A 160 -1.22 -8.54 -5.13
N ILE A 161 -0.66 -8.51 -3.91
CA ILE A 161 -0.46 -7.27 -3.14
C ILE A 161 0.62 -6.41 -3.80
N VAL A 162 1.71 -7.01 -4.27
CA VAL A 162 2.74 -6.28 -5.01
C VAL A 162 2.16 -5.62 -6.26
N SER A 163 1.39 -6.36 -7.06
CA SER A 163 0.74 -5.79 -8.26
C SER A 163 -0.15 -4.61 -7.88
N LEU A 164 -0.99 -4.78 -6.86
CA LEU A 164 -1.91 -3.73 -6.39
C LEU A 164 -1.16 -2.48 -5.91
N LEU A 165 -0.08 -2.63 -5.15
CA LEU A 165 0.73 -1.51 -4.67
C LEU A 165 1.43 -0.78 -5.82
N LEU A 166 1.94 -1.50 -6.82
CA LEU A 166 2.57 -0.92 -8.00
C LEU A 166 1.55 -0.18 -8.87
N GLU A 167 0.35 -0.74 -9.06
CA GLU A 167 -0.77 -0.09 -9.77
C GLU A 167 -1.23 1.18 -9.05
N ALA A 168 -1.23 1.18 -7.71
CA ALA A 168 -1.48 2.36 -6.89
C ALA A 168 -0.34 3.40 -6.95
N GLY A 169 0.79 3.06 -7.58
CA GLY A 169 1.94 3.94 -7.83
C GLY A 169 2.97 3.96 -6.70
N ALA A 170 3.13 2.88 -5.93
CA ALA A 170 4.09 2.82 -4.83
C ALA A 170 5.53 3.01 -5.33
N LYS A 171 6.36 3.66 -4.52
CA LYS A 171 7.79 3.84 -4.82
C LYS A 171 8.52 2.51 -4.69
N LYS A 172 8.81 1.91 -5.84
CA LYS A 172 9.55 0.65 -5.99
C LYS A 172 11.01 0.65 -5.52
N ASP A 173 11.63 1.83 -5.41
CA ASP A 173 13.06 1.99 -5.10
C ASP A 173 13.31 2.54 -3.68
N VAL A 174 12.33 2.42 -2.77
CA VAL A 174 12.54 2.78 -1.35
C VAL A 174 13.43 1.72 -0.72
N ALA A 175 14.56 2.17 -0.18
CA ALA A 175 15.50 1.34 0.53
C ALA A 175 15.27 1.42 2.04
N ASP A 176 15.35 0.28 2.71
CA ASP A 176 15.38 0.18 4.16
C ASP A 176 16.69 0.76 4.74
N ALA A 177 16.83 0.75 6.07
CA ALA A 177 18.03 1.19 6.78
C ALA A 177 19.31 0.43 6.38
N ASN A 178 19.19 -0.74 5.75
CA ASN A 178 20.30 -1.55 5.24
C ASN A 178 20.54 -1.37 3.73
N GLY A 179 19.84 -0.44 3.07
CA GLY A 179 19.95 -0.24 1.63
C GLY A 179 19.20 -1.29 0.79
N CYS A 180 18.33 -2.10 1.41
CA CYS A 180 17.57 -3.15 0.76
C CYS A 180 16.25 -2.61 0.19
N THR A 181 16.00 -2.86 -1.10
CA THR A 181 14.74 -2.55 -1.78
C THR A 181 13.85 -3.78 -1.89
N ALA A 182 12.59 -3.58 -2.28
CA ALA A 182 11.66 -4.66 -2.62
C ALA A 182 12.25 -5.70 -3.59
N LEU A 183 13.02 -5.25 -4.60
CA LEU A 183 13.70 -6.13 -5.56
C LEU A 183 14.76 -6.99 -4.87
N ASN A 184 15.51 -6.43 -3.92
CA ASN A 184 16.50 -7.19 -3.14
C ASN A 184 15.83 -8.25 -2.26
N SER A 185 14.72 -7.91 -1.60
CA SER A 185 13.95 -8.83 -0.76
C SER A 185 13.37 -9.98 -1.58
N ALA A 186 12.68 -9.69 -2.69
CA ALA A 186 12.13 -10.72 -3.57
C ALA A 186 13.21 -11.63 -4.18
N SER A 187 14.36 -11.04 -4.57
CA SER A 187 15.48 -11.78 -5.14
C SER A 187 16.17 -12.69 -4.12
N HIS A 188 16.23 -12.29 -2.85
CA HIS A 188 16.75 -13.12 -1.77
C HIS A 188 15.80 -14.29 -1.46
N ALA A 189 14.50 -14.00 -1.35
CA ALA A 189 13.49 -14.99 -1.00
C ALA A 189 13.18 -15.98 -2.15
N GLY A 190 13.53 -15.65 -3.39
CA GLY A 190 13.31 -16.53 -4.54
C GLY A 190 11.98 -16.30 -5.27
N HIS A 191 11.35 -15.15 -5.06
CA HIS A 191 10.04 -14.83 -5.62
C HIS A 191 10.16 -14.30 -7.06
N VAL A 192 10.33 -15.22 -8.00
CA VAL A 192 10.54 -14.95 -9.44
C VAL A 192 9.49 -13.99 -10.03
N GLU A 193 8.22 -14.22 -9.75
CA GLU A 193 7.13 -13.43 -10.33
C GLU A 193 7.13 -11.99 -9.81
N ILE A 194 7.44 -11.80 -8.53
CA ILE A 194 7.59 -10.46 -7.94
C ILE A 194 8.78 -9.72 -8.55
N VAL A 195 9.90 -10.42 -8.76
CA VAL A 195 11.06 -9.85 -9.46
C VAL A 195 10.67 -9.39 -10.86
N ARG A 196 9.91 -10.20 -11.60
CA ARG A 196 9.39 -9.83 -12.93
C ARG A 196 8.53 -8.56 -12.85
N LEU A 197 7.54 -8.52 -11.97
CA LEU A 197 6.66 -7.36 -11.79
C LEU A 197 7.45 -6.09 -11.45
N LEU A 198 8.41 -6.17 -10.54
CA LEU A 198 9.25 -5.03 -10.15
C LEU A 198 10.13 -4.55 -11.31
N LEU A 199 10.70 -5.47 -12.10
CA LEU A 199 11.50 -5.12 -13.28
C LEU A 199 10.65 -4.50 -14.40
N GLU A 200 9.45 -5.01 -14.63
CA GLU A 200 8.49 -4.47 -15.59
C GLU A 200 8.00 -3.08 -15.16
N ALA A 201 7.80 -2.87 -13.86
CA ALA A 201 7.55 -1.57 -13.28
C ALA A 201 8.77 -0.64 -13.34
N GLY A 202 9.94 -1.13 -13.73
CA GLY A 202 11.18 -0.35 -13.92
C GLY A 202 11.97 -0.09 -12.65
N ALA A 203 11.94 -1.01 -11.67
CA ALA A 203 12.76 -0.92 -10.47
C ALA A 203 14.26 -0.92 -10.80
N ARG A 204 15.03 -0.20 -9.98
CA ARG A 204 16.49 -0.14 -10.10
C ARG A 204 17.10 -1.48 -9.71
N LYS A 205 17.94 -2.01 -10.59
CA LYS A 205 18.62 -3.31 -10.41
C LYS A 205 19.90 -3.18 -9.58
N ASP A 206 20.59 -2.05 -9.76
CA ASP A 206 21.88 -1.77 -9.14
C ASP A 206 21.70 -0.66 -8.11
N VAL A 207 21.66 -1.04 -6.83
CA VAL A 207 21.34 -0.17 -5.69
C VAL A 207 22.61 0.43 -5.04
N ALA A 208 23.80 0.14 -5.59
CA ALA A 208 25.08 0.61 -5.06
C ALA A 208 25.14 2.14 -4.83
N ASP A 209 24.36 2.93 -5.59
CA ASP A 209 24.28 4.38 -5.43
C ASP A 209 23.62 4.85 -4.12
N ILE A 210 22.74 4.05 -3.49
CA ILE A 210 21.98 4.49 -2.30
C ILE A 210 22.86 4.46 -1.04
N LEU A 211 23.77 3.48 -0.94
CA LEU A 211 24.66 3.30 0.22
C LEU A 211 25.67 4.46 0.40
N THR A 212 25.92 5.26 -0.63
CA THR A 212 26.84 6.41 -0.53
C THR A 212 26.29 7.57 0.33
N LYS A 213 25.03 7.50 0.77
CA LYS A 213 24.36 8.57 1.54
C LYS A 213 23.97 8.21 2.98
N LEU A 214 24.12 6.96 3.41
CA LEU A 214 23.77 6.55 4.77
C LEU A 214 25.04 6.52 5.64
N ASP A 215 25.30 7.62 6.35
CA ASP A 215 26.29 7.65 7.42
C ASP A 215 25.89 6.62 8.50
N ASN A 216 26.80 5.68 8.79
CA ASN A 216 26.68 4.52 9.69
C ASN A 216 26.41 4.81 11.19
N THR A 217 25.58 5.79 11.54
CA THR A 217 25.48 6.30 12.93
C THR A 217 24.21 5.93 13.68
N HIS A 218 23.19 5.34 13.04
CA HIS A 218 21.89 5.06 13.67
C HIS A 218 21.44 3.63 13.44
N ARG A 219 22.22 2.63 13.89
CA ARG A 219 21.77 1.24 14.00
C ARG A 219 21.24 1.00 15.41
N PRO A 220 19.92 0.80 15.63
CA PRO A 220 19.38 0.45 16.94
C PRO A 220 19.84 -0.96 17.35
N PRO A 221 20.05 -1.23 18.65
CA PRO A 221 20.71 -2.46 19.10
C PRO A 221 19.76 -3.65 19.36
N ASP A 222 18.45 -3.52 19.19
CA ASP A 222 17.53 -4.48 19.78
C ASP A 222 16.28 -4.72 18.92
N PHE A 223 16.32 -5.65 17.95
CA PHE A 223 15.10 -6.28 17.42
C PHE A 223 15.36 -7.67 16.79
N ARG A 224 14.46 -8.61 17.13
CA ARG A 224 14.54 -10.06 16.91
C ARG A 224 14.18 -10.52 15.49
N CYS A 225 14.87 -10.04 14.47
CA CYS A 225 14.85 -10.63 13.12
C CYS A 225 16.26 -10.85 12.54
N GLN A 226 17.29 -10.73 13.39
CA GLN A 226 18.69 -10.63 12.96
C GLN A 226 19.47 -11.92 13.17
N GLU A 227 19.47 -12.77 12.15
CA GLU A 227 20.71 -13.47 11.78
C GLU A 227 20.83 -13.63 10.26
N GLN A 228 19.70 -13.74 9.55
CA GLN A 228 19.67 -13.81 8.08
C GLN A 228 19.80 -12.43 7.40
N MET A 229 19.21 -11.36 7.97
CA MET A 229 19.13 -10.02 7.35
C MET A 229 20.46 -9.24 7.31
N CYS A 230 21.37 -9.44 8.26
CA CYS A 230 22.69 -8.79 8.23
C CYS A 230 23.55 -9.22 7.02
N ARG A 231 23.21 -10.34 6.35
CA ARG A 231 23.87 -10.73 5.09
C ARG A 231 23.27 -10.04 3.86
N MET A 232 22.14 -9.33 3.97
CA MET A 232 21.49 -8.58 2.88
C MET A 232 22.18 -7.24 2.61
N ALA A 233 22.79 -6.64 3.64
CA ALA A 233 23.29 -5.27 3.69
C ALA A 233 24.41 -4.87 2.69
N LEU A 234 24.90 -5.79 1.86
CA LEU A 234 25.99 -5.55 0.91
C LEU A 234 25.72 -6.13 -0.50
N GLY A 235 24.61 -6.84 -0.70
CA GLY A 235 24.31 -7.53 -1.96
C GLY A 235 23.35 -6.74 -2.84
N THR A 236 23.70 -6.55 -4.12
CA THR A 236 22.68 -6.25 -5.14
C THR A 236 21.65 -7.39 -5.21
N ALA A 237 20.48 -7.14 -5.78
CA ALA A 237 19.48 -8.17 -6.08
C ALA A 237 20.11 -9.41 -6.75
N LEU A 238 21.08 -9.17 -7.65
CA LEU A 238 21.84 -10.21 -8.34
C LEU A 238 22.69 -11.07 -7.38
N ASN A 239 23.38 -10.43 -6.43
CA ASN A 239 24.17 -11.12 -5.42
C ASN A 239 23.30 -11.97 -4.48
N ASN A 240 22.14 -11.45 -4.10
CA ASN A 240 21.20 -12.17 -3.25
C ASN A 240 20.65 -13.40 -3.99
N ALA A 241 20.20 -13.23 -5.23
CA ALA A 241 19.71 -14.33 -6.05
C ALA A 241 20.79 -15.41 -6.29
N PHE A 242 22.03 -15.01 -6.58
CA PHE A 242 23.13 -15.93 -6.79
C PHE A 242 23.49 -16.73 -5.53
N ARG A 243 23.60 -16.04 -4.38
CA ARG A 243 23.97 -16.67 -3.10
C ARG A 243 22.97 -17.70 -2.62
N GLU A 244 21.69 -17.45 -2.87
CA GLU A 244 20.60 -18.36 -2.48
C GLU A 244 20.29 -19.41 -3.57
N GLY A 245 20.96 -19.35 -4.73
CA GLY A 245 20.84 -20.36 -5.80
C GLY A 245 19.65 -20.17 -6.74
N HIS A 246 19.05 -18.98 -6.78
CA HIS A 246 17.88 -18.65 -7.60
C HIS A 246 18.27 -18.36 -9.05
N ALA A 247 18.61 -19.41 -9.80
CA ALA A 247 19.14 -19.31 -11.17
C ALA A 247 18.23 -18.55 -12.14
N GLU A 248 16.91 -18.67 -12.00
CA GLU A 248 15.95 -17.94 -12.84
C GLU A 248 15.98 -16.44 -12.56
N ILE A 249 16.07 -16.03 -11.29
CA ILE A 249 16.17 -14.63 -10.90
C ILE A 249 17.49 -14.02 -11.38
N VAL A 250 18.60 -14.77 -11.24
CA VAL A 250 19.89 -14.36 -11.81
C VAL A 250 19.75 -14.11 -13.30
N ARG A 251 19.14 -15.03 -14.04
CA ARG A 251 18.91 -14.87 -15.47
C ARG A 251 18.07 -13.62 -15.80
N LEU A 252 16.95 -13.42 -15.10
CA LEU A 252 16.08 -12.25 -15.30
C LEU A 252 16.81 -10.92 -15.05
N LEU A 253 17.58 -10.84 -13.97
CA LEU A 253 18.35 -9.64 -13.63
C LEU A 253 19.44 -9.35 -14.68
N LEU A 254 20.13 -10.38 -15.16
CA LEU A 254 21.12 -10.23 -16.23
C LEU A 254 20.50 -9.82 -17.57
N GLU A 255 19.34 -10.40 -17.93
CA GLU A 255 18.57 -10.00 -19.11
C GLU A 255 18.07 -8.54 -18.99
N ALA A 256 17.74 -8.09 -17.77
CA ALA A 256 17.33 -6.72 -17.48
C ALA A 256 18.50 -5.71 -17.39
N GLY A 257 19.75 -6.19 -17.57
CA GLY A 257 20.97 -5.37 -17.63
C GLY A 257 21.63 -5.08 -16.29
N ALA A 258 21.43 -5.92 -15.27
CA ALA A 258 22.14 -5.79 -13.98
C ALA A 258 23.66 -6.02 -14.13
N ASP A 259 24.46 -5.27 -13.38
CA ASP A 259 25.92 -5.28 -13.50
C ASP A 259 26.54 -6.57 -12.92
N LYS A 260 27.12 -7.39 -13.81
CA LYS A 260 27.77 -8.67 -13.47
C LYS A 260 29.01 -8.52 -12.59
N GLU A 261 29.71 -7.39 -12.71
CA GLU A 261 30.94 -7.09 -11.96
C GLU A 261 30.70 -6.83 -10.46
N MET A 262 29.42 -6.67 -10.07
CA MET A 262 29.03 -6.57 -8.66
C MET A 262 28.97 -7.93 -7.95
N VAL A 263 29.02 -9.03 -8.69
CA VAL A 263 29.19 -10.38 -8.16
C VAL A 263 30.68 -10.58 -7.91
N GLY A 264 31.10 -10.61 -6.65
CA GLY A 264 32.50 -10.47 -6.22
C GLY A 264 33.54 -11.24 -7.05
N PRO A 265 34.79 -10.73 -7.12
CA PRO A 265 35.82 -11.22 -8.04
C PRO A 265 36.08 -12.72 -7.83
N GLY A 266 35.78 -13.54 -8.84
CA GLY A 266 36.01 -14.99 -8.83
C GLY A 266 34.75 -15.85 -8.99
N THR A 267 33.57 -15.24 -9.07
CA THR A 267 32.32 -15.95 -9.29
C THR A 267 32.11 -16.19 -10.79
N GLN A 268 32.28 -17.44 -11.26
CA GLN A 268 31.92 -17.80 -12.63
C GLN A 268 30.38 -17.91 -12.73
N LEU A 269 29.78 -16.95 -13.44
CA LEU A 269 28.38 -16.98 -13.89
C LEU A 269 28.20 -17.93 -15.08
#